data_AF-A0A2W6DS07-F1
#
_entry.id   AF-A0A2W6DS07-F1
#
_cell.length_a   1.000
_cell.length_b   1.000
_cell.length_c   1.000
_cell.angle_alpha   90.00
_cell.angle_beta   90.00
_cell.angle_gamma   90.00
#
_symmetry.space_group_name_H-M   'P 1'
#
loop_
_entity.id
_entity.type
_entity.pdbx_description
1 polymer ?
#
loop_
_entity_poly.entity_id
_entity_poly.type
_entity_poly.pdbx_seq_one_letter_code
_entity_poly.pdbx_strand_id
1 'polypeptide(L)'
;MSKTTNACRPATRWRRLAFKCAIFVLALGVAFPLLAGQGPAHEAAAASSFNFNWAPAPAAPLAWTPGQVNDWDLVENIDGPTDNNGSMEAGHGADCSAPPATHHVVSLADSAFICKSHMMTAVYGGGDAYATYGAIYFAPAQLADWSQGPATVSWKVSTQRLSTRDWWQVNLTPFAQNM
;
A
#
# COMPACT_ATOMS: atom_id res chain seq x y z
N MET A 1 35.01 43.42 25.51
CA MET A 1 34.36 44.46 24.66
C MET A 1 32.86 44.12 24.64
N SER A 2 32.11 44.56 25.65
CA SER A 2 31.28 45.80 25.71
C SER A 2 30.11 45.75 24.70
N LYS A 3 28.93 45.27 25.15
CA LYS A 3 27.72 46.03 25.54
C LYS A 3 27.06 46.80 24.39
N THR A 4 25.78 46.50 24.11
CA THR A 4 24.68 47.50 24.17
C THR A 4 23.30 46.84 24.09
N THR A 5 22.63 46.81 25.23
CA THR A 5 21.18 46.75 25.42
C THR A 5 20.58 48.13 25.12
N ASN A 6 19.49 48.21 24.36
CA ASN A 6 18.69 49.43 24.26
C ASN A 6 17.29 49.20 24.83
N ALA A 7 17.05 49.77 26.00
CA ALA A 7 15.74 50.09 26.53
C ALA A 7 15.70 51.61 26.75
N CYS A 8 14.67 52.29 26.27
CA CYS A 8 14.30 53.62 26.77
C CYS A 8 12.78 53.82 26.70
N ARG A 9 12.24 54.22 27.86
CA ARG A 9 10.87 54.63 28.22
C ARG A 9 10.71 56.16 27.95
N PRO A 10 9.72 56.92 28.49
CA PRO A 10 8.25 56.80 28.55
C PRO A 10 7.49 58.12 28.19
N ALA A 11 6.15 58.06 28.32
CA ALA A 11 5.24 59.07 28.90
C ALA A 11 4.78 60.29 28.07
N THR A 12 3.45 60.46 27.95
CA THR A 12 2.65 61.55 28.59
C THR A 12 1.15 61.39 28.28
N ARG A 13 0.32 61.09 29.28
CA ARG A 13 -0.57 62.03 30.01
C ARG A 13 -1.53 62.83 29.12
N TRP A 14 -2.77 62.36 28.95
CA TRP A 14 -3.92 63.27 28.90
C TRP A 14 -4.98 62.85 29.93
N ARG A 15 -5.40 63.86 30.67
CA ARG A 15 -6.19 63.84 31.89
C ARG A 15 -7.68 63.92 31.55
N ARG A 16 -8.47 63.20 32.36
CA ARG A 16 -9.75 63.61 32.96
C ARG A 16 -10.89 63.99 31.99
N LEU A 17 -11.98 63.24 32.02
CA LEU A 17 -13.19 63.72 32.70
C LEU A 17 -14.14 62.54 32.96
N ALA A 18 -14.54 62.40 34.21
CA ALA A 18 -15.57 61.48 34.65
C ALA A 18 -16.93 62.00 34.20
N PHE A 19 -17.82 61.11 33.73
CA PHE A 19 -19.25 61.26 33.95
C PHE A 19 -19.90 59.89 34.05
N LYS A 20 -20.40 59.59 35.25
CA LYS A 20 -21.29 58.46 35.53
C LYS A 20 -22.68 58.82 34.99
N CYS A 21 -23.21 58.02 34.07
CA CYS A 21 -24.64 57.84 33.82
C CYS A 21 -24.84 56.33 33.67
N ALA A 22 -25.47 55.69 34.68
CA ALA A 22 -26.83 55.15 34.57
C ALA A 22 -26.90 53.99 33.55
N ILE A 23 -26.78 52.74 34.01
CA ILE A 23 -27.92 51.86 34.35
C ILE A 23 -28.72 51.44 33.10
N PHE A 24 -28.71 50.13 32.83
CA PHE A 24 -29.57 49.33 31.94
C PHE A 24 -29.39 49.46 30.42
N VAL A 25 -28.65 48.53 29.81
CA VAL A 25 -29.11 47.81 28.60
C VAL A 25 -28.58 46.37 28.65
N LEU A 26 -29.54 45.46 28.83
CA LEU A 26 -29.64 44.08 28.36
C LEU A 26 -28.36 43.23 28.19
N ALA A 27 -28.40 42.12 28.92
CA ALA A 27 -27.85 40.83 28.53
C ALA A 27 -28.07 40.51 27.03
N LEU A 28 -27.04 40.72 26.22
CA LEU A 28 -26.79 39.90 25.04
C LEU A 28 -25.53 39.10 25.34
N GLY A 29 -25.73 37.99 26.07
CA GLY A 29 -24.80 36.88 26.01
C GLY A 29 -24.76 36.43 24.56
N VAL A 30 -23.68 36.77 23.86
CA VAL A 30 -23.40 36.30 22.51
C VAL A 30 -23.18 34.81 22.60
N ALA A 31 -24.27 34.05 22.54
CA ALA A 31 -24.24 32.66 22.15
C ALA A 31 -23.82 32.65 20.68
N PHE A 32 -22.51 32.56 20.44
CA PHE A 32 -22.01 32.03 19.18
C PHE A 32 -22.43 30.56 19.17
N PRO A 33 -23.42 30.12 18.35
CA PRO A 33 -23.48 28.72 18.05
C PRO A 33 -22.17 28.41 17.32
N LEU A 34 -21.34 27.57 17.95
CA LEU A 34 -20.33 26.81 17.23
C LEU A 34 -21.08 26.00 16.18
N LEU A 35 -21.31 26.60 15.01
CA LEU A 35 -21.53 25.91 13.75
C LEU A 35 -20.20 25.23 13.40
N ALA A 36 -19.82 24.24 14.21
CA ALA A 36 -18.99 23.16 13.73
C ALA A 36 -19.86 22.50 12.66
N GLY A 37 -19.58 22.83 11.40
CA GLY A 37 -20.20 22.18 10.25
C GLY A 37 -20.01 20.69 10.44
N GLN A 38 -21.09 20.03 10.82
CA GLN A 38 -21.21 18.59 10.68
C GLN A 38 -21.23 18.36 9.17
N GLY A 39 -20.03 18.21 8.60
CA GLY A 39 -19.90 17.62 7.28
C GLY A 39 -20.70 16.31 7.28
N PRO A 40 -21.30 15.93 6.15
CA PRO A 40 -22.05 14.68 6.06
C PRO A 40 -21.20 13.57 6.69
N ALA A 41 -21.72 12.95 7.74
CA ALA A 41 -21.08 11.78 8.30
C ALA A 41 -21.03 10.76 7.17
N HIS A 42 -19.83 10.46 6.68
CA HIS A 42 -19.64 9.35 5.77
C HIS A 42 -20.05 8.11 6.56
N GLU A 43 -21.18 7.53 6.18
CA GLU A 43 -21.66 6.26 6.70
C GLU A 43 -20.54 5.24 6.42
N ALA A 44 -19.90 4.75 7.48
CA ALA A 44 -18.85 3.76 7.34
C ALA A 44 -19.47 2.52 6.69
N ALA A 45 -19.03 2.20 5.46
CA ALA A 45 -19.45 0.99 4.78
C ALA A 45 -19.17 -0.21 5.70
N ALA A 46 -20.11 -1.14 5.79
CA ALA A 46 -19.95 -2.33 6.62
C ALA A 46 -18.65 -3.04 6.24
N ALA A 47 -17.79 -3.31 7.23
CA ALA A 47 -16.52 -4.00 7.01
C ALA A 47 -16.79 -5.42 6.49
N SER A 48 -16.56 -5.64 5.20
CA SER A 48 -16.59 -6.98 4.60
C SER A 48 -15.19 -7.60 4.66
N SER A 49 -15.10 -8.87 5.08
CA SER A 49 -13.85 -9.62 4.96
C SER A 49 -13.56 -9.93 3.49
N PHE A 50 -12.44 -9.42 2.99
CA PHE A 50 -11.91 -9.85 1.68
C PHE A 50 -11.23 -11.20 1.83
N ASN A 51 -11.56 -12.14 0.95
CA ASN A 51 -10.91 -13.43 0.84
C ASN A 51 -10.64 -13.72 -0.63
N PHE A 52 -9.40 -14.08 -0.93
CA PHE A 52 -8.94 -14.35 -2.28
C PHE A 52 -8.19 -15.68 -2.32
N ASN A 53 -8.43 -16.46 -3.36
CA ASN A 53 -7.70 -17.70 -3.63
C ASN A 53 -7.30 -17.75 -5.12
N TRP A 54 -6.19 -18.42 -5.41
CA TRP A 54 -5.65 -18.55 -6.76
C TRP A 54 -6.33 -19.67 -7.58
N ALA A 55 -7.66 -19.81 -7.48
CA ALA A 55 -8.41 -20.80 -8.27
C ALA A 55 -8.44 -20.41 -9.77
N PRO A 56 -8.56 -21.39 -10.70
CA PRO A 56 -8.80 -22.83 -10.50
C PRO A 56 -7.52 -23.67 -10.26
N ALA A 57 -7.66 -25.00 -10.22
CA ALA A 57 -6.54 -25.96 -10.24
C ALA A 57 -6.33 -26.49 -11.67
N PRO A 58 -5.62 -25.76 -12.54
CA PRO A 58 -5.46 -26.18 -13.93
C PRO A 58 -4.61 -27.46 -14.03
N ALA A 59 -4.80 -28.21 -15.12
CA ALA A 59 -4.05 -29.43 -15.40
C ALA A 59 -2.64 -29.17 -15.94
N ALA A 60 -2.35 -27.93 -16.35
CA ALA A 60 -1.06 -27.45 -16.82
C ALA A 60 -0.85 -26.02 -16.29
N PRO A 61 0.40 -25.52 -16.23
CA PRO A 61 0.68 -24.13 -15.88
C PRO A 61 -0.19 -23.17 -16.69
N LEU A 62 -0.97 -22.35 -15.99
CA LEU A 62 -1.84 -21.36 -16.60
C LEU A 62 -1.23 -19.98 -16.35
N ALA A 63 -0.86 -19.28 -17.42
CA ALA A 63 -0.47 -17.88 -17.31
C ALA A 63 -1.58 -17.11 -16.58
N TRP A 64 -1.20 -16.39 -15.52
CA TRP A 64 -2.17 -15.63 -14.75
C TRP A 64 -2.30 -14.23 -15.34
N THR A 65 -3.53 -13.76 -15.47
CA THR A 65 -3.84 -12.39 -15.87
C THR A 65 -4.79 -11.79 -14.84
N PRO A 66 -4.59 -10.54 -14.40
CA PRO A 66 -5.55 -9.85 -13.55
C PRO A 66 -6.96 -9.91 -14.15
N GLY A 67 -7.92 -10.37 -13.36
CA GLY A 67 -9.33 -10.33 -13.63
C GLY A 67 -9.91 -8.93 -13.53
N GLN A 68 -11.17 -8.79 -13.92
CA GLN A 68 -11.82 -7.48 -14.11
C GLN A 68 -12.33 -6.85 -12.80
N VAL A 69 -12.54 -7.61 -11.72
CA VAL A 69 -13.20 -7.14 -10.50
C VAL A 69 -12.51 -7.69 -9.25
N ASN A 70 -12.12 -6.79 -8.35
CA ASN A 70 -11.49 -7.12 -7.06
C ASN A 70 -10.27 -8.03 -7.15
N ASP A 71 -9.50 -7.88 -8.23
CA ASP A 71 -8.32 -8.70 -8.46
C ASP A 71 -7.03 -8.01 -7.99
N TRP A 72 -5.91 -8.67 -8.21
CA TRP A 72 -4.59 -8.17 -7.89
C TRP A 72 -4.00 -7.44 -9.09
N ASP A 73 -3.23 -6.40 -8.82
CA ASP A 73 -2.25 -5.90 -9.77
C ASP A 73 -0.97 -6.73 -9.65
N LEU A 74 -0.36 -7.01 -10.79
CA LEU A 74 0.88 -7.75 -10.92
C LEU A 74 1.88 -6.94 -11.73
N VAL A 75 3.09 -6.84 -11.19
CA VAL A 75 4.21 -6.21 -11.87
C VAL A 75 5.40 -7.14 -11.77
N GLU A 76 5.85 -7.66 -12.90
CA GLU A 76 7.10 -8.37 -13.05
C GLU A 76 8.18 -7.42 -13.54
N ASN A 77 9.30 -7.38 -12.84
CA ASN A 77 10.42 -6.51 -13.19
C ASN A 77 11.76 -7.20 -13.02
N ILE A 78 12.68 -6.91 -13.92
CA ILE A 78 14.08 -7.32 -13.87
C ILE A 78 14.98 -6.14 -14.19
N ASP A 79 16.22 -6.17 -13.70
CA ASP A 79 17.28 -5.22 -14.07
C ASP A 79 17.87 -5.60 -15.45
N GLY A 80 17.01 -5.61 -16.48
CA GLY A 80 17.34 -5.94 -17.87
C GLY A 80 16.17 -5.66 -18.83
N PRO A 81 16.36 -5.82 -20.16
CA PRO A 81 15.28 -5.65 -21.14
C PRO A 81 14.14 -6.65 -20.92
N THR A 82 12.93 -6.15 -20.65
CA THR A 82 11.75 -6.97 -20.31
C THR A 82 11.22 -7.79 -21.49
N ASP A 83 11.46 -7.32 -22.71
CA ASP A 83 11.05 -7.96 -23.97
C ASP A 83 11.97 -9.12 -24.40
N ASN A 84 13.11 -9.30 -23.72
CA ASN A 84 14.09 -10.32 -24.03
C ASN A 84 14.67 -10.97 -22.75
N ASN A 85 13.79 -11.36 -21.82
CA ASN A 85 14.21 -11.92 -20.53
C ASN A 85 14.96 -13.26 -20.64
N GLY A 86 15.01 -13.89 -21.82
CA GLY A 86 15.52 -15.24 -22.01
C GLY A 86 14.60 -16.31 -21.40
N SER A 87 15.11 -17.52 -21.27
CA SER A 87 14.42 -18.68 -20.74
C SER A 87 15.01 -19.17 -19.42
N MET A 88 14.14 -19.64 -18.53
CA MET A 88 14.52 -20.28 -17.27
C MET A 88 13.52 -21.37 -16.90
N GLU A 89 13.89 -22.21 -15.95
CA GLU A 89 12.96 -23.21 -15.40
C GLU A 89 12.16 -22.60 -14.24
N ALA A 90 10.94 -23.04 -14.03
CA ALA A 90 10.19 -22.78 -12.81
C ALA A 90 9.86 -24.11 -12.12
N GLY A 91 9.52 -24.05 -10.84
CA GLY A 91 9.02 -25.23 -10.14
C GLY A 91 7.68 -25.69 -10.71
N HIS A 92 7.40 -26.98 -10.53
CA HIS A 92 6.26 -27.72 -11.09
C HIS A 92 6.36 -28.03 -12.57
N GLY A 93 5.96 -29.24 -12.96
CA GLY A 93 6.01 -29.72 -14.34
C GLY A 93 4.99 -29.09 -15.28
N ALA A 94 5.07 -29.45 -16.57
CA ALA A 94 4.09 -29.09 -17.59
C ALA A 94 2.65 -29.57 -17.28
N ASP A 95 2.48 -30.53 -16.36
CA ASP A 95 1.22 -31.04 -15.84
C ASP A 95 0.93 -30.56 -14.39
N CYS A 96 1.62 -29.51 -13.96
CA CYS A 96 1.67 -29.04 -12.58
C CYS A 96 2.10 -30.10 -11.55
N SER A 97 2.77 -31.19 -11.96
CA SER A 97 3.39 -32.15 -11.04
C SER A 97 4.40 -31.47 -10.14
N ALA A 98 4.60 -31.98 -8.93
CA ALA A 98 5.53 -31.39 -7.98
C ALA A 98 7.00 -31.50 -8.45
N PRO A 99 7.92 -30.70 -7.89
CA PRO A 99 9.36 -30.89 -8.10
C PRO A 99 9.80 -32.36 -7.90
N PRO A 100 10.77 -32.87 -8.69
CA PRO A 100 11.72 -32.12 -9.51
C PRO A 100 11.23 -31.75 -10.92
N ALA A 101 9.96 -31.99 -11.26
CA ALA A 101 9.41 -31.53 -12.53
C ALA A 101 9.42 -30.00 -12.62
N THR A 102 9.69 -29.48 -13.81
CA THR A 102 9.85 -28.04 -14.08
C THR A 102 8.97 -27.54 -15.22
N HIS A 103 8.69 -26.25 -15.18
CA HIS A 103 7.93 -25.51 -16.18
C HIS A 103 8.87 -24.55 -16.88
N HIS A 104 8.96 -24.65 -18.21
CA HIS A 104 9.84 -23.81 -18.98
C HIS A 104 9.21 -22.42 -19.18
N VAL A 105 9.83 -21.40 -18.59
CA VAL A 105 9.45 -19.98 -18.68
C VAL A 105 10.27 -19.36 -19.79
N VAL A 106 9.62 -18.77 -20.80
CA VAL A 106 10.29 -18.20 -21.99
C VAL A 106 10.12 -16.68 -22.12
N SER A 107 9.35 -16.08 -21.22
CA SER A 107 9.15 -14.64 -21.15
C SER A 107 9.01 -14.18 -19.70
N LEU A 108 9.21 -12.88 -19.44
CA LEU A 108 8.97 -12.32 -18.11
C LEU A 108 7.50 -12.45 -17.69
N ALA A 109 6.56 -12.37 -18.63
CA ALA A 109 5.13 -12.54 -18.35
C ALA A 109 4.77 -13.98 -17.92
N ASP A 110 5.55 -14.98 -18.34
CA ASP A 110 5.36 -16.37 -17.93
C ASP A 110 5.95 -16.66 -16.53
N SER A 111 6.60 -15.68 -15.90
CA SER A 111 7.21 -15.84 -14.57
C SER A 111 6.19 -15.92 -13.43
N ALA A 112 4.92 -15.57 -13.70
CA ALA A 112 3.79 -15.68 -12.79
C ALA A 112 2.69 -16.55 -13.40
N PHE A 113 2.39 -17.68 -12.77
CA PHE A 113 1.44 -18.65 -13.32
C PHE A 113 0.72 -19.42 -12.22
N ILE A 114 -0.45 -19.99 -12.54
CA ILE A 114 -1.22 -20.82 -11.63
C ILE A 114 -0.92 -22.30 -11.85
N CYS A 115 -0.60 -23.00 -10.75
CA CYS A 115 -0.58 -24.45 -10.70
C CYS A 115 -1.23 -24.95 -9.40
N LYS A 116 -2.12 -25.95 -9.50
CA LYS A 116 -2.81 -26.56 -8.33
C LYS A 116 -3.41 -25.53 -7.35
N SER A 117 -4.04 -24.48 -7.88
CA SER A 117 -4.62 -23.37 -7.11
C SER A 117 -3.61 -22.54 -6.31
N HIS A 118 -2.34 -22.55 -6.71
CA HIS A 118 -1.27 -21.73 -6.15
C HIS A 118 -0.74 -20.77 -7.22
N MET A 119 -0.56 -19.50 -6.85
CA MET A 119 0.26 -18.57 -7.61
C MET A 119 1.72 -18.98 -7.46
N MET A 120 2.34 -19.33 -8.58
CA MET A 120 3.73 -19.67 -8.72
C MET A 120 4.47 -18.47 -9.24
N THR A 121 5.66 -18.21 -8.70
CA THR A 121 6.55 -17.14 -9.15
C THR A 121 7.95 -17.69 -9.39
N ALA A 122 8.61 -17.23 -10.46
CA ALA A 122 9.99 -17.63 -10.76
C ALA A 122 10.75 -16.47 -11.44
N VAL A 123 11.72 -15.88 -10.76
CA VAL A 123 12.67 -14.92 -11.33
C VAL A 123 14.03 -15.14 -10.68
N TYR A 124 14.83 -16.06 -11.22
CA TYR A 124 16.17 -16.35 -10.67
C TYR A 124 17.31 -16.26 -11.69
N GLY A 125 17.01 -16.02 -12.98
CA GLY A 125 18.02 -15.84 -14.01
C GLY A 125 18.85 -17.09 -14.33
N GLY A 126 18.19 -18.24 -14.50
CA GLY A 126 18.78 -19.48 -15.01
C GLY A 126 18.72 -19.58 -16.53
N GLY A 127 19.11 -20.73 -17.10
CA GLY A 127 19.07 -20.95 -18.55
C GLY A 127 19.91 -19.91 -19.30
N ASP A 128 19.27 -19.20 -20.23
CA ASP A 128 19.82 -18.01 -20.90
C ASP A 128 19.15 -16.70 -20.43
N ALA A 129 18.29 -16.77 -19.39
CA ALA A 129 17.71 -15.59 -18.78
C ALA A 129 18.74 -14.74 -18.04
N TYR A 130 18.44 -13.44 -17.90
CA TYR A 130 19.32 -12.51 -17.21
C TYR A 130 19.48 -12.89 -15.73
N ALA A 131 20.70 -13.25 -15.33
CA ALA A 131 21.12 -13.49 -13.95
C ALA A 131 21.30 -12.17 -13.17
N THR A 132 20.21 -11.42 -13.03
CA THR A 132 20.19 -10.08 -12.44
C THR A 132 19.17 -9.98 -11.30
N TYR A 133 19.05 -8.81 -10.68
CA TYR A 133 18.00 -8.56 -9.70
C TYR A 133 16.63 -8.52 -10.39
N GLY A 134 15.65 -9.17 -9.79
CA GLY A 134 14.28 -9.15 -10.28
C GLY A 134 13.30 -9.38 -9.15
N ALA A 135 12.07 -8.94 -9.37
CA ALA A 135 11.01 -9.02 -8.39
C ALA A 135 9.66 -9.13 -9.10
N ILE A 136 8.77 -9.90 -8.48
CA ILE A 136 7.36 -9.98 -8.84
C ILE A 136 6.58 -9.35 -7.68
N TYR A 137 5.83 -8.30 -7.98
CA TYR A 137 5.04 -7.55 -7.01
C TYR A 137 3.55 -7.84 -7.21
N PHE A 138 2.85 -8.02 -6.10
CA PHE A 138 1.40 -8.18 -6.05
C PHE A 138 0.80 -7.07 -5.18
N ALA A 139 -0.21 -6.37 -5.68
CA ALA A 139 -1.00 -5.41 -4.91
C ALA A 139 -2.49 -5.77 -4.97
N PRO A 140 -3.17 -6.01 -3.84
CA PRO A 140 -4.58 -6.36 -3.87
C PRO A 140 -5.44 -5.12 -4.13
N ALA A 141 -6.58 -5.27 -4.81
CA ALA A 141 -7.56 -4.18 -4.99
C ALA A 141 -8.25 -3.71 -3.70
N GLN A 142 -7.91 -4.27 -2.53
CA GLN A 142 -8.55 -3.95 -1.24
C GLN A 142 -7.58 -3.28 -0.27
N LEU A 143 -8.10 -2.28 0.45
CA LEU A 143 -7.40 -1.66 1.57
C LEU A 143 -7.80 -2.36 2.87
N ALA A 144 -6.83 -2.55 3.76
CA ALA A 144 -7.13 -2.89 5.14
C ALA A 144 -7.69 -1.64 5.86
N ASP A 145 -8.80 -1.80 6.58
CA ASP A 145 -9.47 -0.71 7.31
C ASP A 145 -9.31 -0.89 8.82
N TRP A 146 -8.72 0.11 9.47
CA TRP A 146 -8.54 0.17 10.93
C TRP A 146 -9.54 1.11 11.63
N SER A 147 -10.50 1.69 10.91
CA SER A 147 -11.43 2.70 11.45
C SER A 147 -12.27 2.18 12.61
N GLN A 148 -12.52 0.87 12.65
CA GLN A 148 -13.32 0.18 13.69
C GLN A 148 -12.46 -0.63 14.68
N GLY A 149 -11.13 -0.50 14.64
CA GLY A 149 -10.19 -1.27 15.48
C GLY A 149 -9.12 -2.01 14.68
N PRO A 150 -8.45 -3.01 15.27
CA PRO A 150 -7.39 -3.75 14.59
C PRO A 150 -7.89 -4.49 13.33
N ALA A 151 -7.23 -4.28 12.19
CA ALA A 151 -7.40 -5.10 11.00
C ALA A 151 -6.44 -6.30 11.00
N THR A 152 -6.89 -7.44 10.45
CA THR A 152 -6.04 -8.64 10.27
C THR A 152 -5.83 -8.90 8.79
N VAL A 153 -4.57 -9.08 8.38
CA VAL A 153 -4.18 -9.54 7.05
C VAL A 153 -3.49 -10.88 7.19
N SER A 154 -3.90 -11.88 6.42
CA SER A 154 -3.33 -13.23 6.47
C SER A 154 -3.18 -13.80 5.06
N TRP A 155 -2.12 -14.55 4.84
CA TRP A 155 -1.82 -15.23 3.58
C TRP A 155 -1.04 -16.51 3.87
N LYS A 156 -0.94 -17.38 2.86
CA LYS A 156 -0.10 -18.58 2.88
C LYS A 156 0.94 -18.44 1.79
N VAL A 157 2.20 -18.68 2.13
CA VAL A 157 3.32 -18.63 1.18
C VAL A 157 4.20 -19.87 1.36
N SER A 158 4.59 -20.48 0.26
CA SER A 158 5.68 -21.45 0.20
C SER A 158 6.86 -20.79 -0.50
N THR A 159 8.07 -21.00 0.00
CA THR A 159 9.28 -20.44 -0.59
C THR A 159 10.24 -21.55 -0.94
N GLN A 160 10.79 -21.51 -2.14
CA GLN A 160 11.98 -22.26 -2.51
C GLN A 160 13.13 -21.27 -2.61
N ARG A 161 14.16 -21.48 -1.78
CA ARG A 161 15.34 -20.62 -1.76
C ARG A 161 16.46 -21.32 -2.51
N LEU A 162 16.83 -20.79 -3.67
CA LEU A 162 17.95 -21.26 -4.49
C LEU A 162 19.15 -20.32 -4.41
N SER A 163 18.94 -19.08 -3.97
CA SER A 163 19.97 -18.06 -3.77
C SER A 163 19.94 -17.49 -2.35
N THR A 164 21.08 -17.00 -1.89
CA THR A 164 21.13 -16.19 -0.66
C THR A 164 20.36 -14.88 -0.80
N ARG A 165 20.11 -14.44 -2.04
CA ARG A 165 19.35 -13.25 -2.42
C ARG A 165 17.89 -13.54 -2.78
N ASP A 166 17.34 -14.71 -2.45
CA ASP A 166 15.89 -14.89 -2.52
C ASP A 166 15.26 -14.48 -1.19
N TRP A 167 14.25 -13.62 -1.26
CA TRP A 167 13.41 -13.26 -0.13
C TRP A 167 11.98 -12.97 -0.60
N TRP A 168 11.04 -13.02 0.33
CA TRP A 168 9.73 -12.44 0.17
C TRP A 168 9.63 -11.22 1.08
N GLN A 169 8.78 -10.26 0.69
CA GLN A 169 8.58 -9.03 1.43
C GLN A 169 7.10 -8.67 1.43
N VAL A 170 6.65 -8.03 2.50
CA VAL A 170 5.33 -7.41 2.59
C VAL A 170 5.50 -5.96 3.02
N ASN A 171 4.91 -5.06 2.24
CA ASN A 171 4.89 -3.63 2.51
C ASN A 171 3.46 -3.20 2.79
N LEU A 172 3.19 -2.75 4.02
CA LEU A 172 1.92 -2.12 4.38
C LEU A 172 2.13 -0.61 4.39
N THR A 173 1.41 0.10 3.52
CA THR A 173 1.54 1.55 3.33
C THR A 173 0.15 2.19 3.28
N PRO A 174 0.01 3.46 3.69
CA PRO A 174 -1.17 4.25 3.32
C PRO A 174 -1.31 4.29 1.80
N PHE A 175 -2.55 4.24 1.29
CA PHE A 175 -2.79 4.26 -0.16
C PHE A 175 -2.11 5.45 -0.86
N ALA A 176 -2.16 6.64 -0.27
CA ALA A 176 -1.51 7.83 -0.86
C ALA A 176 0.04 7.78 -0.88
N GLN A 177 0.64 6.73 -0.34
CA GLN A 177 2.09 6.49 -0.28
C GLN A 177 2.46 5.16 -0.95
N ASN A 178 1.54 4.57 -1.74
CA ASN A 178 1.84 3.38 -2.51
C ASN A 178 2.57 3.76 -3.81
N MET A 179 3.87 3.45 -3.85
CA MET A 179 4.78 3.70 -4.99
C MET A 179 5.11 5.19 -5.24
#